data_AF-A0A512DZH6-F1
#
_entry.id   AF-A0A512DZH6-F1
#
_cell.length_a   1.000
_cell.length_b   1.000
_cell.length_c   1.000
_cell.angle_alpha   90.00
_cell.angle_beta   90.00
_cell.angle_gamma   90.00
#
_symmetry.space_group_name_H-M   'P 1'
#
loop_
_entity.id
_entity.type
_entity.pdbx_description
1 polymer ?
#
loop_
_entity_poly.entity_id
_entity_poly.type
_entity_poly.pdbx_seq_one_letter_code
_entity_poly.pdbx_strand_id
1 'polypeptide(L)'
;MVQLLVEVTALREENQELRVENARLKDLPKKSKLAPGGMDKATESDKRARTKEARRQRHKRQSGRRTPPVTEERTLAVEALAGSRRRGFEPFTGQDLILTPQVIRFRRERWVTPEGQEITTPLPPEVSGQFGPGIVRYVLMQHVQGQVTVERLHAQLKSLDVRISKGQIITILTASKDAFYAEKDAILEAGLATARWVTVDGPQATPSGRYTQPATPGTMNTPTTSAMATSPGSPPARRRAG
;
A
#
# COMPACT_ATOMS: atom_id res chain seq x y z
N MET A 1 47.17 -1.02 -45.72
CA MET A 1 47.37 -1.28 -44.28
C MET A 1 47.86 -0.06 -43.51
N VAL A 2 48.91 0.64 -43.95
CA VAL A 2 49.46 1.80 -43.21
C VAL A 2 48.48 2.98 -43.10
N GLN A 3 47.76 3.34 -44.17
CA GLN A 3 46.76 4.41 -44.14
C GLN A 3 45.61 4.15 -43.15
N LEU A 4 45.17 2.89 -43.05
CA LEU A 4 44.07 2.49 -42.16
C LEU A 4 44.47 2.56 -40.68
N LEU A 5 45.75 2.33 -40.36
CA LEU A 5 46.25 2.46 -39.00
C LEU A 5 46.34 3.93 -38.56
N VAL A 6 46.72 4.83 -39.47
CA VAL A 6 46.77 6.29 -39.22
C VAL A 6 45.36 6.84 -38.98
N GLU A 7 44.38 6.37 -39.74
CA GLU A 7 42.98 6.78 -39.58
C GLU A 7 42.38 6.26 -38.27
N VAL A 8 42.71 5.02 -37.87
CA VAL A 8 42.29 4.47 -36.57
C VAL A 8 42.92 5.21 -35.39
N THR A 9 44.16 5.69 -35.50
CA THR A 9 44.78 6.49 -34.44
C THR A 9 44.13 7.87 -34.34
N ALA A 10 43.90 8.55 -35.47
CA ALA A 10 43.25 9.85 -35.49
C ALA A 10 41.81 9.79 -34.92
N LEU A 11 41.03 8.78 -35.33
CA LEU A 11 39.66 8.59 -34.82
C LEU A 11 39.61 8.24 -33.33
N ARG A 12 40.66 7.61 -32.79
CA ARG A 12 40.77 7.31 -31.35
C ARG A 12 41.11 8.56 -30.54
N GLU A 13 41.96 9.42 -31.06
CA GLU A 13 42.31 10.71 -30.45
C GLU A 13 41.07 11.62 -30.39
N GLU A 14 40.35 11.76 -31.51
CA GLU A 14 39.10 12.53 -31.56
C GLU A 14 38.03 11.95 -30.63
N ASN A 15 37.88 10.62 -30.56
CA ASN A 15 36.98 10.00 -29.58
C ASN A 15 37.35 10.32 -28.13
N GLN A 16 38.65 10.43 -27.85
CA GLN A 16 39.13 10.72 -26.50
C GLN A 16 38.85 12.19 -26.13
N GLU A 17 39.07 13.11 -27.05
CA GLU A 17 38.74 14.53 -26.88
C GLU A 17 37.23 14.74 -26.71
N LEU A 18 36.41 14.11 -27.56
CA LEU A 18 34.94 14.16 -27.45
C LEU A 18 34.43 13.56 -26.14
N ARG A 19 35.13 12.59 -25.55
CA ARG A 19 34.82 12.03 -24.22
C ARG A 19 35.20 12.97 -23.09
N VAL A 20 36.34 13.63 -23.18
CA VAL A 20 36.76 14.66 -22.21
C VAL A 20 35.79 15.84 -22.24
N GLU A 21 35.42 16.30 -23.43
CA GLU A 21 34.47 17.38 -23.60
C GLU A 21 33.05 16.96 -23.17
N ASN A 22 32.63 15.72 -23.46
CA ASN A 22 31.38 15.19 -22.88
C ASN A 22 31.42 15.15 -21.36
N ALA A 23 32.55 14.80 -20.74
CA ALA A 23 32.67 14.75 -19.29
C ALA A 23 32.62 16.15 -18.66
N ARG A 24 33.19 17.15 -19.34
CA ARG A 24 33.09 18.58 -18.96
C ARG A 24 31.68 19.13 -19.13
N LEU A 25 31.02 18.85 -20.25
CA LEU A 25 29.66 19.33 -20.54
C LEU A 25 28.60 18.61 -19.69
N LYS A 26 28.85 17.34 -19.34
CA LYS A 26 28.02 16.55 -18.43
C LYS A 26 28.48 16.72 -16.99
N ASP A 27 28.56 17.96 -16.52
CA ASP A 27 28.68 18.32 -15.09
C ASP A 27 27.39 17.92 -14.32
N LEU A 28 26.99 16.65 -14.49
CA LEU A 28 25.93 15.96 -13.80
C LEU A 28 26.41 15.75 -12.38
N PRO A 29 25.60 16.09 -11.36
CA PRO A 29 25.97 15.84 -9.98
C PRO A 29 26.34 14.36 -9.83
N LYS A 30 27.48 14.10 -9.17
CA LYS A 30 27.91 12.74 -8.80
C LYS A 30 26.69 12.00 -8.26
N LYS A 31 26.38 10.82 -8.82
CA LYS A 31 25.40 9.87 -8.25
C LYS A 31 25.60 9.88 -6.74
N SER A 32 24.59 10.33 -6.00
CA SER A 32 24.66 10.37 -4.56
C SER A 32 24.99 8.96 -4.08
N LYS A 33 26.06 8.83 -3.30
CA LYS A 33 26.27 7.61 -2.51
C LYS A 33 25.15 7.62 -1.49
N LEU A 34 24.06 6.92 -1.79
CA LEU A 34 23.00 6.66 -0.83
C LEU A 34 23.68 6.02 0.39
N ALA A 35 23.56 6.67 1.55
CA ALA A 35 23.97 6.06 2.79
C ALA A 35 23.15 4.77 2.97
N PRO A 36 23.76 3.65 3.38
CA PRO A 36 22.99 2.47 3.76
C PRO A 36 21.98 2.89 4.83
N GLY A 37 20.73 2.47 4.67
CA GLY A 37 19.67 2.82 5.60
C GLY A 37 20.04 2.34 7.00
N GLY A 38 19.57 3.03 8.05
CA GLY A 38 19.90 2.71 9.44
C GLY A 38 19.62 1.25 9.86
N MET A 39 18.82 0.51 9.10
CA MET A 39 18.50 -0.92 9.30
C MET A 39 19.62 -1.89 8.84
N ASP A 40 20.56 -1.46 7.99
CA ASP A 40 21.63 -2.34 7.51
C ASP A 40 22.61 -2.71 8.63
N LYS A 41 22.82 -1.82 9.61
CA LYS A 41 23.70 -2.07 10.77
C LYS A 41 23.08 -3.00 11.82
N ALA A 42 21.75 -3.17 11.82
CA ALA A 42 21.05 -4.03 12.76
C ALA A 42 20.90 -5.48 12.27
N THR A 43 21.38 -5.80 11.05
CA THR A 43 21.09 -7.08 10.37
C THR A 43 22.33 -7.96 10.15
N GLU A 44 23.42 -7.80 10.93
CA GLU A 44 24.51 -8.77 10.92
C GLU A 44 24.10 -10.05 11.67
N SER A 45 23.73 -11.09 10.92
CA SER A 45 23.42 -12.42 11.47
C SER A 45 24.24 -13.51 10.77
N ASP A 46 24.53 -14.55 11.57
CA ASP A 46 25.49 -15.61 11.37
C ASP A 46 25.32 -16.38 10.03
N LYS A 47 26.42 -16.50 9.26
CA LYS A 47 26.41 -17.00 7.87
C LYS A 47 25.91 -18.44 7.74
N ARG A 48 25.97 -19.24 8.82
CA ARG A 48 25.47 -20.63 8.86
C ARG A 48 23.94 -20.74 8.95
N ALA A 49 23.26 -19.73 9.51
CA ALA A 49 21.79 -19.68 9.55
C ALA A 49 21.21 -19.43 8.14
N ARG A 50 21.86 -18.57 7.35
CA ARG A 50 21.45 -18.22 5.97
C ARG A 50 21.28 -19.44 5.07
N THR A 51 22.10 -20.49 5.18
CA THR A 51 22.04 -21.66 4.28
C THR A 51 20.88 -22.61 4.61
N LYS A 52 20.59 -22.86 5.90
CA LYS A 52 19.41 -23.65 6.33
C LYS A 52 18.11 -22.88 6.07
N GLU A 53 18.13 -21.58 6.28
CA GLU A 53 17.00 -20.69 6.06
C GLU A 53 16.68 -20.54 4.57
N ALA A 54 17.69 -20.35 3.71
CA ALA A 54 17.52 -20.32 2.26
C ALA A 54 16.95 -21.65 1.70
N ARG A 55 17.34 -22.80 2.28
CA ARG A 55 16.81 -24.12 1.89
C ARG A 55 15.35 -24.31 2.32
N ARG A 56 14.96 -23.79 3.50
CA ARG A 56 13.55 -23.75 3.96
C ARG A 56 12.70 -22.74 3.18
N GLN A 57 13.28 -21.59 2.81
CA GLN A 57 12.61 -20.58 1.96
C GLN A 57 12.35 -21.10 0.55
N ARG A 58 13.25 -21.92 -0.01
CA ARG A 58 13.04 -22.59 -1.30
C ARG A 58 11.82 -23.54 -1.26
N HIS A 59 11.60 -24.24 -0.14
CA HIS A 59 10.40 -25.05 0.06
C HIS A 59 9.12 -24.23 0.27
N LYS A 60 9.18 -23.06 0.92
CA LYS A 60 8.01 -22.15 1.05
C LYS A 60 7.65 -21.44 -0.26
N ARG A 61 8.65 -21.09 -1.08
CA ARG A 61 8.46 -20.55 -2.44
C ARG A 61 7.78 -21.54 -3.38
N GLN A 62 7.86 -22.85 -3.08
CA GLN A 62 7.12 -23.90 -3.78
C GLN A 62 5.66 -24.06 -3.31
N SER A 63 5.17 -23.29 -2.33
CA SER A 63 3.72 -23.14 -2.12
C SER A 63 3.06 -22.21 -3.16
N GLY A 64 3.69 -22.11 -4.34
CA GLY A 64 3.12 -21.45 -5.50
C GLY A 64 1.84 -22.17 -5.90
N ARG A 65 0.74 -21.41 -5.92
CA ARG A 65 -0.61 -21.80 -6.33
C ARG A 65 -1.25 -22.86 -5.44
N ARG A 66 -1.66 -22.46 -4.23
CA ARG A 66 -2.88 -23.06 -3.68
C ARG A 66 -4.05 -22.60 -4.55
N THR A 67 -4.73 -23.55 -5.18
CA THR A 67 -6.06 -23.30 -5.75
C THR A 67 -6.92 -22.66 -4.67
N PRO A 68 -7.63 -21.55 -4.95
CA PRO A 68 -8.54 -20.95 -3.98
C PRO A 68 -9.50 -22.00 -3.40
N PRO A 69 -9.96 -21.83 -2.15
CA PRO A 69 -10.98 -22.72 -1.60
C PRO A 69 -12.21 -22.70 -2.50
N VAL A 70 -12.80 -23.88 -2.74
CA VAL A 70 -14.00 -24.04 -3.55
C VAL A 70 -15.18 -23.38 -2.82
N THR A 71 -15.79 -22.39 -3.47
CA THR A 71 -16.97 -21.68 -2.92
C THR A 71 -18.27 -22.44 -3.20
N GLU A 72 -18.32 -23.20 -4.29
CA GLU A 72 -19.48 -23.97 -4.72
C GLU A 72 -19.00 -25.25 -5.42
N GLU A 73 -19.58 -26.40 -5.06
CA GLU A 73 -19.30 -27.70 -5.68
C GLU A 73 -20.53 -28.20 -6.43
N ARG A 74 -20.37 -28.50 -7.73
CA ARG A 74 -21.42 -29.08 -8.56
C ARG A 74 -21.00 -30.44 -9.08
N THR A 75 -21.89 -31.41 -8.93
CA THR A 75 -21.68 -32.75 -9.47
C THR A 75 -22.26 -32.85 -10.87
N LEU A 76 -21.42 -33.19 -11.85
CA LEU A 76 -21.84 -33.48 -13.21
C LEU A 76 -21.96 -35.00 -13.38
N ALA A 77 -23.07 -35.46 -13.96
CA ALA A 77 -23.33 -36.85 -14.26
C ALA A 77 -23.50 -37.03 -15.78
N VAL A 78 -23.06 -38.18 -16.27
CA VAL A 78 -23.29 -38.63 -17.65
C VAL A 78 -24.13 -39.91 -17.60
N GLU A 79 -25.02 -40.09 -18.56
CA GLU A 79 -25.70 -41.36 -18.75
C GLU A 79 -24.69 -42.40 -19.25
N ALA A 80 -24.39 -43.38 -18.41
CA ALA A 80 -23.41 -44.41 -18.71
C ALA A 80 -24.03 -45.51 -19.59
N LEU A 81 -23.30 -45.96 -20.62
CA LEU A 81 -23.72 -47.08 -21.46
C LEU A 81 -23.84 -48.38 -20.64
N ALA A 82 -24.71 -49.28 -21.05
CA ALA A 82 -24.87 -50.59 -20.42
C ALA A 82 -23.53 -51.35 -20.36
N GLY A 83 -23.21 -51.92 -19.19
CA GLY A 83 -21.91 -52.57 -18.91
C GLY A 83 -20.82 -51.63 -18.40
N SER A 84 -21.05 -50.32 -18.33
CA SER A 84 -20.09 -49.36 -17.77
C SER A 84 -19.95 -49.50 -16.26
N ARG A 85 -18.72 -49.40 -15.75
CA ARG A 85 -18.43 -49.34 -14.31
C ARG A 85 -18.08 -47.92 -13.88
N ARG A 86 -18.79 -47.40 -12.88
CA ARG A 86 -18.51 -46.09 -12.27
C ARG A 86 -17.13 -46.10 -11.59
N ARG A 87 -16.27 -45.13 -11.94
CA ARG A 87 -14.91 -44.97 -11.37
C ARG A 87 -14.78 -43.87 -10.32
N GLY A 88 -15.80 -43.03 -10.13
CA GLY A 88 -15.79 -41.89 -9.22
C GLY A 88 -15.99 -40.57 -9.97
N PHE A 89 -15.51 -39.47 -9.38
CA PHE A 89 -15.50 -38.14 -9.99
C PHE A 89 -14.07 -37.73 -10.34
N GLU A 90 -13.90 -37.09 -11.49
CA GLU A 90 -12.67 -36.41 -11.85
C GLU A 90 -12.84 -34.92 -11.51
N PRO A 91 -12.05 -34.35 -10.57
CA PRO A 91 -12.24 -32.98 -10.13
C PRO A 91 -11.74 -31.99 -11.20
N PHE A 92 -12.57 -30.99 -11.52
CA PHE A 92 -12.21 -29.85 -12.34
C PHE A 92 -12.62 -28.57 -11.62
N THR A 93 -11.71 -27.60 -11.49
CA THR A 93 -11.99 -26.32 -10.83
C THR A 93 -11.95 -25.19 -11.85
N GLY A 94 -13.10 -24.58 -12.10
CA GLY A 94 -13.22 -23.31 -12.81
C GLY A 94 -13.16 -22.13 -11.85
N GLN A 95 -12.57 -21.01 -12.27
CA GLN A 95 -12.57 -19.75 -11.53
C GLN A 95 -13.24 -18.68 -12.39
N ASP A 96 -14.23 -17.98 -11.82
CA ASP A 96 -15.00 -16.94 -12.49
C ASP A 96 -14.95 -15.62 -11.71
N LEU A 97 -15.26 -14.51 -12.38
CA LEU A 97 -15.37 -13.17 -11.82
C LEU A 97 -16.73 -12.57 -12.17
N ILE A 98 -17.61 -12.51 -11.18
CA ILE A 98 -18.95 -11.92 -11.34
C ILE A 98 -18.91 -10.44 -10.99
N LEU A 99 -19.16 -9.58 -11.98
CA LEU A 99 -19.36 -8.14 -11.80
C LEU A 99 -20.82 -7.80 -12.11
N THR A 100 -21.64 -7.62 -11.08
CA THR A 100 -23.07 -7.32 -11.24
C THR A 100 -23.48 -6.23 -10.25
N PRO A 101 -24.22 -5.20 -10.69
CA PRO A 101 -24.74 -4.19 -9.79
C PRO A 101 -25.83 -4.80 -8.89
N GLN A 102 -25.74 -4.56 -7.60
CA GLN A 102 -26.81 -4.88 -6.65
C GLN A 102 -27.52 -3.59 -6.25
N VAL A 103 -28.80 -3.48 -6.57
CA VAL A 103 -29.64 -2.30 -6.24
C VAL A 103 -30.61 -2.67 -5.13
N ILE A 104 -30.40 -2.08 -3.95
CA ILE A 104 -31.25 -2.31 -2.77
C ILE A 104 -32.14 -1.08 -2.57
N ARG A 105 -33.46 -1.31 -2.48
CA ARG A 105 -34.44 -0.26 -2.15
C ARG A 105 -34.87 -0.39 -0.70
N PHE A 106 -34.47 0.57 0.13
CA PHE A 106 -34.95 0.68 1.50
C PHE A 106 -36.32 1.37 1.53
N ARG A 107 -37.34 0.66 1.99
CA ARG A 107 -38.64 1.25 2.36
C ARG A 107 -38.63 1.44 3.87
N ARG A 108 -38.71 2.69 4.29
CA ARG A 108 -38.64 3.08 5.70
C ARG A 108 -40.05 3.39 6.16
N GLU A 109 -40.43 2.86 7.32
CA GLU A 109 -41.72 3.22 7.91
C GLU A 109 -41.72 4.69 8.29
N ARG A 110 -42.89 5.31 8.14
CA ARG A 110 -43.16 6.70 8.51
C ARG A 110 -44.43 6.70 9.32
N TRP A 111 -44.37 7.29 10.51
CA TRP A 111 -45.46 7.40 11.45
C TRP A 111 -45.67 8.88 11.76
N VAL A 112 -46.92 9.26 12.05
CA VAL A 112 -47.26 10.56 12.62
C VAL A 112 -47.70 10.30 14.05
N THR A 113 -47.08 10.95 15.02
CA THR A 113 -47.49 10.85 16.42
C THR A 113 -48.85 11.56 16.62
N PRO A 114 -49.59 11.24 17.70
CA PRO A 114 -50.81 11.98 18.04
C PRO A 114 -50.59 13.50 18.18
N GLU A 115 -49.38 13.93 18.51
CA GLU A 115 -48.96 15.34 18.62
C GLU A 115 -48.60 15.97 17.26
N GLY A 116 -48.72 15.22 16.16
CA GLY A 116 -48.45 15.68 14.79
C GLY A 116 -46.98 15.59 14.37
N GLN A 117 -46.11 14.94 15.15
CA GLN A 117 -44.69 14.80 14.79
C GLN A 117 -44.47 13.62 13.84
N GLU A 118 -43.68 13.81 12.77
CA GLU A 118 -43.27 12.70 11.91
C GLU A 118 -42.08 11.92 12.49
N ILE A 119 -42.23 10.61 12.59
CA ILE A 119 -41.16 9.67 12.93
C ILE A 119 -40.88 8.82 11.70
N THR A 120 -39.62 8.77 11.27
CA THR A 120 -39.19 7.89 10.17
C THR A 120 -38.12 6.93 10.67
N THR A 121 -38.26 5.64 10.41
CA THR A 121 -37.23 4.63 10.75
C THR A 121 -35.88 5.07 10.18
N PRO A 122 -34.79 5.12 10.95
CA PRO A 122 -33.47 5.46 10.40
C PRO A 122 -33.00 4.39 9.41
N LEU A 123 -32.06 4.75 8.54
CA LEU A 123 -31.35 3.74 7.75
C LEU A 123 -30.39 2.96 8.65
N PRO A 124 -30.06 1.70 8.32
CA PRO A 124 -28.98 0.98 8.98
C PRO A 124 -27.68 1.79 8.93
N PRO A 125 -26.85 1.78 9.98
CA PRO A 125 -25.63 2.60 10.04
C PRO A 125 -24.62 2.26 8.94
N GLU A 126 -24.70 1.05 8.36
CA GLU A 126 -23.85 0.61 7.25
C GLU A 126 -24.20 1.29 5.91
N VAL A 127 -25.37 1.90 5.80
CA VAL A 127 -25.84 2.56 4.58
C VAL A 127 -25.43 4.03 4.60
N SER A 128 -24.20 4.30 4.18
CA SER A 128 -23.69 5.66 4.00
C SER A 128 -23.84 6.14 2.56
N GLY A 129 -24.85 6.97 2.30
CA GLY A 129 -25.06 7.58 0.98
C GLY A 129 -25.64 6.65 -0.09
N GLN A 130 -25.50 7.04 -1.35
CA GLN A 130 -26.20 6.40 -2.48
C GLN A 130 -25.48 5.14 -3.02
N PHE A 131 -24.16 5.03 -2.82
CA PHE A 131 -23.35 3.94 -3.36
C PHE A 131 -22.80 3.09 -2.23
N GLY A 132 -23.11 1.79 -2.27
CA GLY A 132 -22.62 0.84 -1.29
C GLY A 132 -21.12 0.56 -1.39
N PRO A 133 -20.56 -0.15 -0.39
CA PRO A 133 -19.11 -0.38 -0.27
C PRO A 133 -18.49 -1.12 -1.46
N GLY A 134 -19.26 -1.96 -2.18
CA GLY A 134 -18.79 -2.65 -3.37
C GLY A 134 -18.39 -1.71 -4.51
N ILE A 135 -19.20 -0.68 -4.78
CA ILE A 135 -18.92 0.32 -5.82
C ILE A 135 -17.74 1.21 -5.39
N VAL A 136 -17.73 1.63 -4.12
CA VAL A 136 -16.63 2.43 -3.54
C VAL A 136 -15.30 1.69 -3.68
N ARG A 137 -15.26 0.41 -3.27
CA ARG A 137 -14.06 -0.43 -3.37
C ARG A 137 -13.61 -0.61 -4.82
N TYR A 138 -14.55 -0.85 -5.75
CA TYR A 138 -14.22 -0.98 -7.17
C TYR A 138 -13.58 0.29 -7.72
N VAL A 139 -14.18 1.46 -7.46
CA VAL A 139 -13.66 2.76 -7.90
C VAL A 139 -12.26 3.03 -7.35
N LEU A 140 -12.06 2.82 -6.04
CA LEU A 140 -10.77 3.06 -5.40
C LEU A 140 -9.69 2.10 -5.92
N MET A 141 -9.98 0.81 -6.04
CA MET A 141 -9.04 -0.19 -6.54
C MET A 141 -8.60 0.15 -7.97
N GLN A 142 -9.56 0.39 -8.86
CA GLN A 142 -9.29 0.72 -10.25
C GLN A 142 -8.52 2.04 -10.41
N HIS A 143 -8.85 3.07 -9.63
CA HIS A 143 -8.16 4.36 -9.71
C HIS A 143 -6.74 4.31 -9.12
N VAL A 144 -6.60 3.77 -7.91
CA VAL A 144 -5.34 3.80 -7.15
C VAL A 144 -4.37 2.73 -7.65
N GLN A 145 -4.82 1.48 -7.81
CA GLN A 145 -3.96 0.39 -8.24
C GLN A 145 -3.93 0.28 -9.77
N GLY A 146 -5.11 0.37 -10.40
CA GLY A 146 -5.24 0.23 -11.85
C GLY A 146 -4.89 1.49 -12.66
N GLN A 147 -4.66 2.63 -12.00
CA GLN A 147 -4.42 3.93 -12.65
C GLN A 147 -5.49 4.28 -13.70
N VAL A 148 -6.73 3.79 -13.50
CA VAL A 148 -7.85 4.02 -14.41
C VAL A 148 -8.36 5.44 -14.22
N THR A 149 -8.51 6.17 -15.33
CA THR A 149 -9.02 7.55 -15.32
C THR A 149 -10.51 7.58 -14.96
N VAL A 150 -10.99 8.72 -14.43
CA VAL A 150 -12.41 8.93 -14.09
C VAL A 150 -13.33 8.70 -15.29
N GLU A 151 -12.91 9.11 -16.49
CA GLU A 151 -13.67 8.89 -17.73
C GLU A 151 -13.85 7.40 -18.04
N ARG A 152 -12.78 6.61 -17.92
CA ARG A 152 -12.83 5.17 -18.15
C ARG A 152 -13.63 4.45 -17.07
N LEU A 153 -13.47 4.86 -15.81
CA LEU A 153 -14.28 4.36 -14.70
C LEU A 153 -15.77 4.58 -14.91
N HIS A 154 -16.16 5.78 -15.34
CA HIS A 154 -17.54 6.10 -15.65
C HIS A 154 -18.08 5.21 -16.79
N ALA A 155 -17.30 5.01 -17.86
CA ALA A 155 -17.68 4.13 -18.96
C ALA A 155 -17.84 2.67 -18.51
N GLN A 156 -16.91 2.15 -17.69
CA GLN A 156 -16.96 0.80 -17.13
C GLN A 156 -18.19 0.61 -16.25
N LEU A 157 -18.42 1.50 -15.29
CA LEU A 157 -19.58 1.42 -14.40
C LEU A 157 -20.90 1.50 -15.16
N LYS A 158 -20.97 2.36 -16.19
CA LYS A 158 -22.14 2.44 -17.06
C LYS A 158 -22.37 1.15 -17.84
N SER A 159 -21.31 0.49 -18.32
CA SER A 159 -21.43 -0.81 -19.01
C SER A 159 -21.88 -1.95 -18.09
N LEU A 160 -21.68 -1.78 -16.78
CA LEU A 160 -22.18 -2.65 -15.72
C LEU A 160 -23.55 -2.19 -15.18
N ASP A 161 -24.29 -1.34 -15.91
CA ASP A 161 -25.60 -0.79 -15.52
C ASP A 161 -25.62 0.00 -14.18
N VAL A 162 -24.47 0.49 -13.73
CA VAL A 162 -24.39 1.38 -12.56
C VAL A 162 -24.68 2.82 -12.99
N ARG A 163 -25.76 3.39 -12.45
CA ARG A 163 -26.12 4.81 -12.67
C ARG A 163 -25.32 5.71 -11.73
N ILE A 164 -24.23 6.28 -12.24
CA ILE A 164 -23.32 7.16 -11.50
C ILE A 164 -22.82 8.28 -12.39
N SER A 165 -22.66 9.49 -11.84
CA SER A 165 -22.07 10.63 -12.54
C SER A 165 -20.56 10.72 -12.29
N LYS A 166 -19.84 11.41 -13.18
CA LYS A 166 -18.41 11.71 -13.00
C LYS A 166 -18.14 12.46 -11.69
N GLY A 167 -19.00 13.40 -11.34
CA GLY A 167 -18.91 14.16 -10.09
C GLY A 167 -18.99 13.25 -8.87
N GLN A 168 -19.90 12.27 -8.88
CA GLN A 168 -20.01 11.27 -7.81
C GLN A 168 -18.77 10.37 -7.72
N ILE A 169 -18.16 9.99 -8.85
CA ILE A 169 -16.88 9.27 -8.86
C ILE A 169 -15.79 10.12 -8.21
N ILE A 170 -15.68 11.40 -8.58
CA ILE A 170 -14.73 12.33 -7.96
C ILE A 170 -15.00 12.43 -6.46
N THR A 171 -16.25 12.57 -6.02
CA THR A 171 -16.60 12.59 -4.59
C THR A 171 -16.15 11.31 -3.90
N ILE A 172 -16.32 10.12 -4.48
CA ILE A 172 -15.80 8.87 -3.91
C ILE A 172 -14.27 8.92 -3.78
N LEU A 173 -13.59 9.46 -4.80
CA LEU A 173 -12.13 9.57 -4.84
C LEU A 173 -11.55 10.64 -3.92
N THR A 174 -12.32 11.68 -3.56
CA THR A 174 -11.84 12.81 -2.75
C THR A 174 -12.41 12.84 -1.33
N ALA A 175 -13.55 12.20 -1.07
CA ALA A 175 -14.14 12.10 0.26
C ALA A 175 -13.15 11.49 1.25
N SER A 176 -13.33 11.84 2.54
CA SER A 176 -12.48 11.35 3.61
C SER A 176 -12.48 9.82 3.63
N LYS A 177 -11.28 9.25 3.69
CA LYS A 177 -11.03 7.81 3.69
C LYS A 177 -10.54 7.34 5.06
N ASP A 178 -10.85 8.07 6.13
CA ASP A 178 -10.38 7.79 7.49
C ASP A 178 -10.60 6.33 7.90
N ALA A 179 -11.76 5.75 7.57
CA ALA A 179 -12.03 4.33 7.82
C ALA A 179 -11.07 3.39 7.07
N PHE A 180 -10.75 3.69 5.81
CA PHE A 180 -9.79 2.90 5.02
C PHE A 180 -8.35 3.11 5.48
N TYR A 181 -8.01 4.32 5.93
CA TYR A 181 -6.69 4.59 6.50
C TYR A 181 -6.52 3.84 7.82
N ALA A 182 -7.52 3.85 8.70
CA ALA A 182 -7.53 3.08 9.92
C ALA A 182 -7.41 1.57 9.65
N GLU A 183 -8.14 1.05 8.66
CA GLU A 183 -8.01 -0.35 8.25
C GLU A 183 -6.61 -0.67 7.72
N LYS A 184 -6.06 0.17 6.84
CA LYS A 184 -4.69 0.02 6.30
C LYS A 184 -3.67 0.02 7.44
N ASP A 185 -3.83 0.91 8.42
CA ASP A 185 -2.93 1.01 9.57
C ASP A 185 -3.03 -0.22 10.47
N ALA A 186 -4.25 -0.71 10.74
CA ALA A 186 -4.46 -1.96 11.48
C ALA A 186 -3.87 -3.18 10.75
N ILE A 187 -4.00 -3.26 9.43
CA ILE A 187 -3.37 -4.31 8.61
C ILE A 187 -1.85 -4.21 8.69
N LEU A 188 -1.30 -3.00 8.61
CA LEU A 188 0.14 -2.78 8.74
C LEU A 188 0.63 -3.19 10.13
N GLU A 189 -0.07 -2.80 11.20
CA GLU A 189 0.25 -3.17 12.57
C GLU A 189 0.24 -4.69 12.77
N ALA A 190 -0.85 -5.36 12.36
CA ALA A 190 -0.96 -6.81 12.43
C ALA A 190 0.12 -7.52 11.57
N GLY A 191 0.42 -6.95 10.40
CA GLY A 191 1.49 -7.41 9.53
C GLY A 191 2.85 -7.32 10.21
N LEU A 192 3.18 -6.18 10.82
CA LEU A 192 4.43 -5.98 11.54
C LEU A 192 4.54 -6.86 12.79
N ALA A 193 3.44 -7.08 13.51
CA ALA A 193 3.41 -7.93 14.71
C ALA A 193 3.69 -9.41 14.40
N THR A 194 3.32 -9.87 13.20
CA THR A 194 3.45 -11.27 12.79
C THR A 194 4.60 -11.54 11.82
N ALA A 195 5.13 -10.50 11.17
CA ALA A 195 6.16 -10.62 10.17
C ALA A 195 7.51 -10.99 10.80
N ARG A 196 8.08 -12.12 10.34
CA ARG A 196 9.44 -12.53 10.71
C ARG A 196 10.53 -11.68 10.02
N TRP A 197 10.18 -11.01 8.92
CA TRP A 197 11.04 -10.07 8.21
C TRP A 197 10.17 -8.95 7.63
N VAL A 198 10.73 -7.73 7.55
CA VAL A 198 10.08 -6.58 6.92
C VAL A 198 11.02 -6.06 5.85
N THR A 199 10.52 -5.92 4.62
CA THR A 199 11.24 -5.28 3.52
C THR A 199 10.73 -3.86 3.36
N VAL A 200 11.65 -2.90 3.35
CA VAL A 200 11.33 -1.48 3.15
C VAL A 200 11.93 -1.06 1.81
N ASP A 201 11.07 -0.78 0.84
CA ASP A 201 11.47 -0.05 -0.36
C ASP A 201 11.20 1.43 -0.11
N GLY A 202 12.28 2.20 0.07
CA GLY A 202 12.19 3.65 0.07
C GLY A 202 11.98 4.16 -1.35
N PRO A 203 11.16 5.21 -1.56
CA PRO A 203 11.13 5.88 -2.85
C PRO A 203 12.56 6.36 -3.18
N GLN A 204 13.10 5.93 -4.33
CA GLN A 204 14.34 6.53 -4.83
C GLN A 204 14.03 7.97 -5.23
N ALA A 205 14.81 8.89 -4.68
CA ALA A 205 14.56 10.34 -4.63
C ALA A 205 14.05 10.98 -5.94
N THR A 206 13.19 11.98 -5.80
CA THR A 206 12.86 12.93 -6.87
C THR A 206 14.04 13.88 -7.16
N PRO A 207 14.18 14.44 -8.37
CA PRO A 207 15.33 15.26 -8.79
C PRO A 207 15.60 16.53 -7.97
N SER A 208 14.68 16.96 -7.12
CA SER A 208 14.87 18.05 -6.16
C SER A 208 15.09 17.47 -4.76
N GLY A 209 16.35 17.40 -4.30
CA GLY A 209 16.75 16.76 -3.05
C GLY A 209 16.22 17.41 -1.75
N ARG A 210 14.91 17.34 -1.52
CA ARG A 210 14.30 17.59 -0.21
C ARG A 210 13.74 16.28 0.32
N TYR A 211 14.44 15.69 1.29
CA TYR A 211 13.89 14.61 2.10
C TYR A 211 12.91 15.22 3.10
N THR A 212 11.63 14.88 2.99
CA THR A 212 10.68 15.02 4.10
C THR A 212 11.07 13.97 5.14
N GLN A 213 11.66 14.39 6.26
CA GLN A 213 11.79 13.50 7.40
C GLN A 213 10.38 13.16 7.92
N PRO A 214 10.02 11.89 8.13
CA PRO A 214 8.84 11.58 8.91
C PRO A 214 9.09 12.05 10.35
N ALA A 215 8.14 12.80 10.91
CA ALA A 215 8.16 13.22 12.30
C ALA A 215 8.27 11.97 13.20
N THR A 216 9.30 11.93 14.03
CA THR A 216 9.50 10.93 15.06
C THR A 216 8.38 11.04 16.10
N PRO A 217 7.71 9.93 16.51
CA PRO A 217 6.90 9.93 17.71
C PRO A 217 7.82 10.15 18.92
N GLY A 218 7.55 11.22 19.68
CA GLY A 218 8.32 11.59 20.85
C GLY A 218 8.32 10.50 21.91
N THR A 219 9.52 10.09 22.31
CA THR A 219 9.73 9.37 23.57
C THR A 219 9.39 10.31 24.72
N MET A 220 8.42 9.92 25.54
CA MET A 220 8.15 10.55 26.83
C MET A 220 9.42 10.49 27.69
N ASN A 221 10.01 11.63 27.98
CA ASN A 221 11.01 11.75 29.03
C ASN A 221 10.30 12.04 30.35
N THR A 222 10.26 11.06 31.24
CA THR A 222 10.00 11.24 32.67
C THR A 222 11.16 12.04 33.30
N PRO A 223 10.92 13.16 34.01
CA PRO A 223 12.00 13.83 34.73
C PRO A 223 12.32 13.05 36.02
N THR A 224 13.49 12.41 36.03
CA THR A 224 14.19 12.05 37.27
C THR A 224 14.93 13.29 37.75
N THR A 225 14.39 13.97 38.74
CA THR A 225 15.08 15.02 39.49
C THR A 225 16.07 14.35 40.45
N SER A 226 17.36 14.37 40.12
CA SER A 226 18.43 14.13 41.09
C SER A 226 19.16 15.44 41.35
N ALA A 227 19.16 15.82 42.62
CA ALA A 227 19.82 16.99 43.17
C ALA A 227 21.34 16.91 42.98
N MET A 228 21.96 18.06 42.68
CA MET A 228 23.32 18.36 43.12
C MET A 228 23.44 19.83 43.48
N ALA A 229 24.05 20.03 44.64
CA ALA A 229 24.19 21.25 45.38
C ALA A 229 25.22 22.21 44.77
N THR A 230 24.91 23.50 44.81
CA THR A 230 25.90 24.56 44.90
C THR A 230 25.36 25.65 45.83
N SER A 231 26.12 25.87 46.90
CA SER A 231 25.84 26.80 48.00
C SER A 231 25.94 28.26 47.55
N PRO A 232 25.11 29.19 48.05
CA PRO A 232 25.38 30.62 47.97
C PRO A 232 25.83 31.18 49.32
N GLY A 233 26.82 32.06 49.30
CA GLY A 233 27.24 32.88 50.44
C GLY A 233 26.22 33.99 50.75
N SER A 234 26.02 34.22 52.05
CA SER A 234 25.46 35.47 52.63
C SER A 234 26.44 36.64 52.42
N PRO A 235 26.12 37.94 52.66
CA PRO A 235 25.09 38.52 53.56
C PRO A 235 24.48 39.86 53.00
N PRO A 236 24.02 40.88 53.77
CA PRO A 236 23.39 40.92 55.10
C PRO A 236 22.00 41.63 55.11
N ALA A 237 21.40 41.59 56.30
CA ALA A 237 20.13 42.14 56.75
C ALA A 237 19.87 43.65 56.51
N ARG A 238 18.59 44.00 56.33
CA ARG A 238 18.03 45.26 56.84
C ARG A 238 16.55 45.14 57.25
N ARG A 239 16.37 45.16 58.57
CA ARG A 239 15.34 45.81 59.42
C ARG A 239 13.89 45.96 58.93
N ARG A 240 13.00 45.40 59.77
CA ARG A 240 11.64 45.87 60.07
C ARG A 240 11.63 47.29 60.66
N ALA A 241 10.63 48.07 60.26
CA ALA A 241 9.80 49.02 61.02
C ALA A 241 8.73 49.48 60.01
N GLY A 242 7.46 49.68 60.31
CA GLY A 242 6.62 49.64 61.49
C GLY A 242 5.21 49.92 60.97
#